data_AF-N9S1X2-F1
#
_entry.id   AF-N9S1X2-F1
#
_cell.length_a   1.000
_cell.length_b   1.000
_cell.length_c   1.000
_cell.angle_alpha   90.00
_cell.angle_beta   90.00
_cell.angle_gamma   90.00
#
_symmetry.space_group_name_H-M   'P 1'
#
loop_
_entity.id
_entity.type
_entity.pdbx_description
1 polymer ?
#
loop_
_entity_poly.entity_id
_entity_poly.type
_entity_poly.pdbx_seq_one_letter_code
_entity_poly.pdbx_strand_id
1 'polypeptide(L)'
;MSIDKRILDNLGVTSVTNFVETQILCGWQGYDAKNDNAFDGMIIMRRGSSSAKETGGILFVQIKCGTTGGYKVVRQRDPENIGIQVGEVYIRNHRERWNIVPSPSILIFVDADNYDVRQPHKYEPIMYWVDLKKDESYCATNKQLILVPKKNKISLKTKGEFHELCRGYLGNATLEDIFINSSEGLPVHLGSKISLKSSAWDFYKNWRNQGIYNHQKLGKIYINGMGWRHITRAGRGNQRIVASWLLLPVARKIIEITQDFKVLDRIDIKQRSDLNRVLIRDYIALRAKVSFNYRDSSIVQVILKRERLYDVNNGLVNQNLWFYSVFELRRGRVQ
;
A
#
# COMPACT_ATOMS: atom_id res chain seq x y z
N MET A 1 -24.08 -23.41 26.93
CA MET A 1 -24.69 -22.07 26.82
C MET A 1 -24.15 -21.42 25.56
N SER A 2 -25.01 -21.00 24.64
CA SER A 2 -24.56 -20.25 23.46
C SER A 2 -24.24 -18.82 23.88
N ILE A 3 -23.02 -18.34 23.59
CA ILE A 3 -22.66 -16.94 23.79
C ILE A 3 -23.41 -16.10 22.75
N ASP A 4 -23.91 -14.93 23.14
CA ASP A 4 -24.57 -14.00 22.21
C ASP A 4 -23.60 -13.58 21.09
N LYS A 5 -24.06 -13.64 19.84
CA LYS A 5 -23.25 -13.27 18.67
C LYS A 5 -22.74 -11.83 18.75
N ARG A 6 -23.54 -10.89 19.26
CA ARG A 6 -23.12 -9.49 19.43
C ARG A 6 -21.97 -9.35 20.41
N ILE A 7 -21.94 -10.17 21.46
CA ILE A 7 -20.82 -10.19 22.41
C ILE A 7 -19.56 -10.70 21.72
N LEU A 8 -19.68 -11.77 20.91
CA LEU A 8 -18.55 -12.30 20.15
C LEU A 8 -18.04 -11.31 19.09
N ASP A 9 -18.94 -10.63 18.37
CA ASP A 9 -18.58 -9.62 17.37
C ASP A 9 -17.80 -8.47 18.03
N ASN A 10 -18.32 -7.93 19.15
CA ASN A 10 -17.63 -6.90 19.93
C ASN A 10 -16.28 -7.39 20.47
N LEU A 11 -16.22 -8.59 21.04
CA LEU A 11 -14.98 -9.21 21.50
C LEU A 11 -13.94 -9.28 20.37
N GLY A 12 -14.37 -9.67 19.17
CA GLY A 12 -13.51 -9.75 18.00
C GLY A 12 -12.92 -8.40 17.63
N VAL A 13 -13.76 -7.39 17.43
CA VAL A 13 -13.34 -6.03 17.06
C VAL A 13 -12.43 -5.43 18.12
N THR A 14 -12.78 -5.53 19.41
CA THR A 14 -11.95 -5.00 20.51
C THR A 14 -10.61 -5.72 20.60
N SER A 15 -10.56 -7.04 20.44
CA SER A 15 -9.31 -7.82 20.51
C SER A 15 -8.35 -7.41 19.39
N VAL A 16 -8.85 -7.29 18.16
CA VAL A 16 -8.03 -6.90 17.01
C VAL A 16 -7.57 -5.44 17.14
N THR A 17 -8.47 -4.53 17.49
CA THR A 17 -8.15 -3.10 17.67
C THR A 17 -7.04 -2.92 18.71
N ASN A 18 -7.22 -3.51 19.89
CA ASN A 18 -6.27 -3.41 20.99
C ASN A 18 -4.90 -3.98 20.60
N PHE A 19 -4.87 -5.17 19.96
CA PHE A 19 -3.61 -5.75 19.49
C PHE A 19 -2.92 -4.87 18.45
N VAL A 20 -3.67 -4.34 17.47
CA VAL A 20 -3.14 -3.49 16.41
C VAL A 20 -2.52 -2.21 16.97
N GLU A 21 -3.22 -1.54 17.87
CA GLU A 21 -2.80 -0.23 18.37
C GLU A 21 -1.74 -0.33 19.48
N THR A 22 -1.83 -1.33 20.37
CA THR A 22 -0.96 -1.40 21.56
C THR A 22 0.22 -2.35 21.42
N GLN A 23 0.08 -3.45 20.67
CA GLN A 23 1.13 -4.48 20.58
C GLN A 23 1.99 -4.28 19.34
N ILE A 24 1.38 -4.17 18.17
CA ILE A 24 2.13 -3.93 16.92
C ILE A 24 2.33 -2.43 16.62
N LEU A 25 1.68 -1.53 17.36
CA LEU A 25 1.83 -0.07 17.23
C LEU A 25 1.53 0.44 15.80
N CYS A 26 0.51 -0.12 15.16
CA CYS A 26 -0.02 0.33 13.88
C CYS A 26 -1.31 1.14 14.09
N GLY A 27 -1.76 1.87 13.06
CA GLY A 27 -3.05 2.54 13.13
C GLY A 27 -4.19 1.56 12.84
N TRP A 28 -5.30 1.68 13.57
CA TRP A 28 -6.55 1.01 13.26
C TRP A 28 -7.59 2.04 12.83
N GLN A 29 -8.36 1.70 11.81
CA GLN A 29 -9.55 2.45 11.42
C GLN A 29 -10.70 1.46 11.26
N GLY A 30 -11.57 1.40 12.26
CA GLY A 30 -12.81 0.64 12.18
C GLY A 30 -13.81 1.29 11.22
N TYR A 31 -14.65 0.49 10.60
CA TYR A 31 -15.79 0.95 9.82
C TYR A 31 -17.08 0.82 10.64
N ASP A 32 -18.02 1.75 10.42
CA ASP A 32 -19.34 1.67 11.04
C ASP A 32 -20.11 0.49 10.43
N ALA A 33 -20.79 -0.30 11.26
CA ALA A 33 -21.60 -1.43 10.81
C ALA A 33 -22.68 -1.04 9.79
N LYS A 34 -23.14 0.22 9.79
CA LYS A 34 -24.07 0.74 8.78
C LYS A 34 -23.44 0.91 7.39
N ASN A 35 -22.11 0.91 7.33
CA ASN A 35 -21.29 1.09 6.13
C ASN A 35 -20.40 -0.14 5.85
N ASP A 36 -20.66 -1.27 6.53
CA ASP A 36 -19.88 -2.49 6.34
C ASP A 36 -20.23 -3.11 4.97
N ASN A 37 -19.27 -3.00 4.05
CA ASN A 37 -19.32 -3.64 2.75
C ASN A 37 -18.19 -4.67 2.60
N ALA A 38 -18.19 -5.68 3.49
CA ALA A 38 -17.27 -6.83 3.53
C ALA A 38 -15.97 -6.64 4.32
N PHE A 39 -15.86 -5.56 5.09
CA PHE A 39 -14.68 -5.26 5.89
C PHE A 39 -15.12 -4.57 7.19
N ASP A 40 -14.53 -4.98 8.31
CA ASP A 40 -14.77 -4.37 9.61
C ASP A 40 -13.83 -3.18 9.88
N GLY A 41 -12.75 -3.07 9.10
CA GLY A 41 -11.82 -1.95 9.19
C GLY A 41 -10.58 -2.09 8.31
N MET A 42 -9.60 -1.24 8.57
CA MET A 42 -8.28 -1.33 7.97
C MET A 42 -7.15 -1.10 8.98
N ILE A 43 -6.02 -1.77 8.72
CA ILE A 43 -4.76 -1.54 9.43
C ILE A 43 -3.90 -0.60 8.60
N ILE A 44 -3.50 0.51 9.19
CA ILE A 44 -2.57 1.49 8.62
C ILE A 44 -1.16 1.14 9.14
N MET A 45 -0.32 0.61 8.25
CA MET A 45 0.98 0.07 8.64
C MET A 45 1.95 1.17 9.04
N ARG A 46 2.53 1.04 10.24
CA ARG A 46 3.55 1.96 10.77
C ARG A 46 4.89 1.26 11.01
N ARG A 47 5.97 2.04 11.04
CA ARG A 47 7.33 1.61 11.42
C ARG A 47 7.90 2.46 12.54
N GLY A 48 8.73 1.85 13.38
CA GLY A 48 9.25 2.44 14.60
C GLY A 48 8.37 2.12 15.82
N SER A 49 8.97 2.22 17.01
CA SER A 49 8.31 2.01 18.31
C SER A 49 8.18 3.31 19.12
N SER A 50 9.18 4.20 19.07
CA SER A 50 9.19 5.48 19.80
C SER A 50 8.61 6.66 19.01
N SER A 51 8.69 6.61 17.68
CA SER A 51 8.09 7.59 16.76
C SER A 51 7.52 6.88 15.54
N ALA A 52 6.38 6.21 15.75
CA ALA A 52 5.75 5.39 14.72
C ALA A 52 5.34 6.27 13.52
N LYS A 53 5.86 5.96 12.33
CA LYS A 53 5.53 6.65 11.06
C LYS A 53 4.76 5.74 10.13
N GLU A 54 3.73 6.27 9.47
CA GLU A 54 2.99 5.56 8.43
C GLU A 54 3.88 5.19 7.25
N THR A 55 3.71 3.97 6.74
CA THR A 55 4.49 3.41 5.62
C THR A 55 3.71 3.35 4.30
N GLY A 56 2.39 3.50 4.36
CA GLY A 56 1.51 3.38 3.20
C GLY A 56 1.05 1.99 2.86
N GLY A 57 1.57 0.99 3.58
CA GLY A 57 0.89 -0.28 3.69
C GLY A 57 -0.48 -0.08 4.33
N ILE A 58 -1.51 -0.56 3.64
CA ILE A 58 -2.87 -0.64 4.16
C ILE A 58 -3.29 -2.09 3.99
N LEU A 59 -3.88 -2.68 5.03
CA LEU A 59 -4.54 -3.97 4.94
C LEU A 59 -6.02 -3.75 5.22
N PHE A 60 -6.88 -4.23 4.32
CA PHE A 60 -8.31 -4.29 4.60
C PHE A 60 -8.59 -5.55 5.40
N VAL A 61 -9.40 -5.43 6.46
CA VAL A 61 -9.57 -6.51 7.44
C VAL A 61 -11.05 -6.86 7.57
N GLN A 62 -11.36 -8.13 7.39
CA GLN A 62 -12.56 -8.76 7.93
C GLN A 62 -12.18 -9.47 9.24
N ILE A 63 -13.02 -9.36 10.24
CA ILE A 63 -12.92 -9.99 11.54
C ILE A 63 -14.03 -11.04 11.63
N LYS A 64 -13.69 -12.22 12.13
CA LYS A 64 -14.67 -13.21 12.61
C LYS A 64 -14.23 -13.67 13.99
N CYS A 65 -15.18 -13.78 14.91
CA CYS A 65 -14.95 -14.23 16.27
C CYS A 65 -15.93 -15.35 16.59
N GLY A 66 -15.44 -16.46 17.15
CA GLY A 66 -16.33 -17.55 17.50
C GLY A 66 -15.65 -18.75 18.15
N THR A 67 -16.49 -19.67 18.60
CA THR A 67 -16.10 -20.94 19.24
C THR A 67 -16.25 -22.10 18.29
N THR A 68 -15.72 -23.26 18.69
CA THR A 68 -16.02 -24.58 18.14
C THR A 68 -17.53 -24.83 18.30
N GLY A 69 -18.18 -25.19 17.20
CA GLY A 69 -19.66 -25.26 17.12
C GLY A 69 -20.33 -23.96 16.67
N GLY A 70 -19.56 -22.87 16.51
CA GLY A 70 -19.96 -21.65 15.82
C GLY A 70 -19.20 -21.49 14.50
N TYR A 71 -18.48 -20.38 14.34
CA TYR A 71 -17.66 -20.14 13.14
C TYR A 71 -16.48 -21.11 13.02
N LYS A 72 -15.96 -21.68 14.11
CA LYS A 72 -14.77 -22.53 14.10
C LYS A 72 -15.11 -23.99 13.81
N VAL A 73 -14.48 -24.55 12.78
CA VAL A 73 -14.54 -25.95 12.39
C VAL A 73 -13.15 -26.57 12.47
N VAL A 74 -13.00 -27.55 13.35
CA VAL A 74 -11.77 -28.36 13.46
C VAL A 74 -11.84 -29.45 12.39
N ARG A 75 -10.87 -29.45 11.47
CA ARG A 75 -10.85 -30.38 10.34
C ARG A 75 -9.85 -31.51 10.59
N GLN A 76 -10.28 -32.75 10.40
CA GLN A 76 -9.40 -33.93 10.52
C GLN A 76 -8.50 -34.12 9.29
N ARG A 77 -8.99 -33.75 8.10
CA ARG A 77 -8.27 -33.93 6.82
C ARG A 77 -7.08 -32.98 6.65
N ASP A 78 -7.12 -31.82 7.29
CA ASP A 78 -6.09 -30.78 7.25
C ASP A 78 -5.95 -30.11 8.63
N PRO A 79 -5.38 -30.83 9.61
CA PRO A 79 -5.32 -30.37 11.00
C PRO A 79 -4.48 -29.10 11.19
N GLU A 80 -3.66 -28.72 10.21
CA GLU A 80 -2.86 -27.50 10.20
C GLU A 80 -3.68 -26.23 9.91
N ASN A 81 -4.95 -26.37 9.48
CA ASN A 81 -5.85 -25.26 9.24
C ASN A 81 -7.01 -25.25 10.24
N ILE A 82 -7.51 -24.05 10.50
CA ILE A 82 -8.78 -23.81 11.16
C ILE A 82 -9.78 -23.47 10.06
N GLY A 83 -10.87 -24.25 9.96
CA GLY A 83 -11.96 -23.94 9.03
C GLY A 83 -12.88 -22.88 9.63
N ILE A 84 -13.15 -21.80 8.89
CA ILE A 84 -14.08 -20.74 9.29
C ILE A 84 -15.36 -20.87 8.47
N GLN A 85 -16.43 -21.32 9.11
CA GLN A 85 -17.73 -21.63 8.52
C GLN A 85 -18.58 -20.37 8.38
N VAL A 86 -18.53 -19.76 7.20
CA VAL A 86 -19.29 -18.54 6.87
C VAL A 86 -20.38 -18.78 5.82
N GLY A 87 -20.34 -19.93 5.15
CA GLY A 87 -21.31 -20.30 4.10
C GLY A 87 -20.86 -19.91 2.69
N GLU A 88 -21.26 -20.71 1.70
CA GLU A 88 -20.84 -20.52 0.30
C GLU A 88 -21.39 -19.22 -0.29
N VAL A 89 -22.65 -18.89 0.00
CA VAL A 89 -23.27 -17.64 -0.46
C VAL A 89 -22.53 -16.42 0.09
N TYR A 90 -22.12 -16.46 1.36
CA TYR A 90 -21.32 -15.40 1.96
C TYR A 90 -19.99 -15.24 1.21
N ILE A 91 -19.22 -16.32 1.04
CA ILE A 91 -17.92 -16.28 0.35
C ILE A 91 -18.09 -15.74 -1.07
N ARG A 92 -19.04 -16.27 -1.84
CA ARG A 92 -19.29 -15.82 -3.23
C ARG A 92 -19.59 -14.33 -3.30
N ASN A 93 -20.43 -13.81 -2.41
CA ASN A 93 -20.84 -12.40 -2.43
C ASN A 93 -19.76 -11.45 -1.88
N HIS A 94 -18.78 -11.95 -1.10
CA HIS A 94 -17.73 -11.11 -0.50
C HIS A 94 -16.41 -11.18 -1.28
N ARG A 95 -16.14 -12.27 -2.00
CA ARG A 95 -14.88 -12.48 -2.72
C ARG A 95 -14.59 -11.42 -3.77
N GLU A 96 -15.61 -10.98 -4.52
CA GLU A 96 -15.47 -9.89 -5.48
C GLU A 96 -15.04 -8.60 -4.78
N ARG A 97 -15.71 -8.24 -3.68
CA ARG A 97 -15.41 -7.04 -2.88
C ARG A 97 -14.01 -7.07 -2.28
N TRP A 98 -13.57 -8.23 -1.78
CA TRP A 98 -12.20 -8.42 -1.31
C TRP A 98 -11.16 -8.25 -2.42
N ASN A 99 -11.49 -8.65 -3.65
CA ASN A 99 -10.57 -8.54 -4.78
C ASN A 99 -10.52 -7.14 -5.42
N ILE A 100 -11.59 -6.34 -5.31
CA ILE A 100 -11.65 -4.98 -5.90
C ILE A 100 -10.63 -4.01 -5.29
N VAL A 101 -10.34 -4.13 -4.00
CA VAL A 101 -9.36 -3.21 -3.36
C VAL A 101 -7.95 -3.52 -3.87
N PRO A 102 -7.08 -2.54 -4.17
CA PRO A 102 -5.73 -2.81 -4.68
C PRO A 102 -4.75 -3.29 -3.60
N SER A 103 -5.08 -3.07 -2.33
CA SER A 103 -4.28 -3.49 -1.17
C SER A 103 -4.58 -4.94 -0.76
N PRO A 104 -3.75 -5.57 0.10
CA PRO A 104 -4.11 -6.84 0.71
C PRO A 104 -5.46 -6.79 1.44
N SER A 105 -6.21 -7.88 1.34
CA SER A 105 -7.44 -8.12 2.10
C SER A 105 -7.24 -9.36 2.95
N ILE A 106 -7.39 -9.24 4.27
CA ILE A 106 -7.16 -10.34 5.19
C ILE A 106 -8.39 -10.63 6.04
N LEU A 107 -8.54 -11.88 6.44
CA LEU A 107 -9.43 -12.29 7.52
C LEU A 107 -8.59 -12.48 8.78
N ILE A 108 -9.00 -11.86 9.87
CA ILE A 108 -8.51 -12.17 11.22
C ILE A 108 -9.60 -12.94 11.96
N PHE A 109 -9.26 -14.17 12.36
CA PHE A 109 -10.12 -14.99 13.20
C PHE A 109 -9.70 -14.90 14.67
N VAL A 110 -10.65 -14.60 15.55
CA VAL A 110 -10.48 -14.56 17.00
C VAL A 110 -11.14 -15.81 17.61
N ASP A 111 -10.33 -16.64 18.25
CA ASP A 111 -10.73 -17.94 18.78
C ASP A 111 -11.27 -17.81 20.21
N ALA A 112 -12.59 -17.85 20.33
CA ALA A 112 -13.29 -17.57 21.58
C ALA A 112 -13.55 -18.83 22.44
N ASP A 113 -12.94 -19.98 22.14
CA ASP A 113 -13.22 -21.24 22.87
C ASP A 113 -12.99 -21.14 24.39
N ASN A 114 -12.02 -20.33 24.81
CA ASN A 114 -11.69 -20.11 26.22
C ASN A 114 -12.30 -18.82 26.79
N TYR A 115 -13.22 -18.16 26.07
CA TYR A 115 -13.85 -16.93 26.53
C TYR A 115 -15.02 -17.24 27.48
N ASP A 116 -14.89 -16.82 28.73
CA ASP A 116 -15.98 -16.84 29.70
C ASP A 116 -16.56 -15.43 29.88
N VAL A 117 -17.82 -15.27 29.46
CA VAL A 117 -18.59 -14.01 29.62
C VAL A 117 -18.70 -13.53 31.06
N ARG A 118 -18.57 -14.42 32.05
CA ARG A 118 -18.61 -14.07 33.48
C ARG A 118 -17.26 -13.58 33.99
N GLN A 119 -16.16 -13.88 33.28
CA GLN A 119 -14.80 -13.51 33.67
C GLN A 119 -14.02 -12.94 32.46
N PRO A 120 -14.54 -11.90 31.78
CA PRO A 120 -13.98 -11.42 30.52
C PRO A 120 -12.53 -10.91 30.64
N HIS A 121 -12.13 -10.46 31.83
CA HIS A 121 -10.79 -9.97 32.14
C HIS A 121 -9.71 -11.06 32.15
N LYS A 122 -10.08 -12.34 32.26
CA LYS A 122 -9.12 -13.46 32.25
C LYS A 122 -8.84 -14.00 30.86
N TYR A 123 -9.59 -13.55 29.87
CA TYR A 123 -9.46 -14.04 28.51
C TYR A 123 -8.28 -13.38 27.81
N GLU A 124 -7.35 -14.19 27.34
CA GLU A 124 -6.28 -13.77 26.44
C GLU A 124 -6.66 -14.13 25.00
N PRO A 125 -6.86 -13.14 24.11
CA PRO A 125 -7.28 -13.41 22.74
C PRO A 125 -6.25 -14.22 21.95
N ILE A 126 -6.68 -15.37 21.44
CA ILE A 126 -5.92 -16.15 20.46
C ILE A 126 -6.45 -15.79 19.08
N MET A 127 -5.56 -15.32 18.21
CA MET A 127 -5.95 -14.84 16.88
C MET A 127 -5.11 -15.45 15.78
N TYR A 128 -5.70 -15.63 14.61
CA TYR A 128 -5.05 -16.16 13.40
C TYR A 128 -5.45 -15.32 12.19
N TRP A 129 -4.64 -15.32 11.13
CA TRP A 129 -4.92 -14.54 9.94
C TRP A 129 -4.71 -15.28 8.61
N VAL A 130 -5.41 -14.86 7.57
CA VAL A 130 -5.23 -15.37 6.20
C VAL A 130 -5.47 -14.29 5.14
N ASP A 131 -4.78 -14.38 4.01
CA ASP A 131 -4.99 -13.52 2.83
C ASP A 131 -6.22 -13.99 2.05
N LEU A 132 -7.27 -13.18 2.01
CA LEU A 132 -8.55 -13.48 1.35
C LEU A 132 -8.47 -13.47 -0.17
N LYS A 133 -7.38 -12.97 -0.75
CA LYS A 133 -7.20 -12.91 -2.20
C LYS A 133 -6.58 -14.17 -2.79
N LYS A 134 -6.02 -15.03 -1.93
CA LYS A 134 -5.41 -16.30 -2.34
C LYS A 134 -6.45 -17.39 -2.48
N ASP A 135 -6.36 -18.14 -3.57
CA ASP A 135 -7.29 -19.24 -3.84
C ASP A 135 -7.13 -20.37 -2.81
N GLU A 136 -5.92 -20.56 -2.29
CA GLU A 136 -5.62 -21.58 -1.28
C GLU A 136 -6.28 -21.29 0.08
N SER A 137 -6.75 -20.06 0.30
CA SER A 137 -7.49 -19.67 1.50
C SER A 137 -8.92 -20.22 1.54
N TYR A 138 -9.38 -20.87 0.47
CA TYR A 138 -10.73 -21.41 0.36
C TYR A 138 -10.70 -22.93 0.24
N CYS A 139 -11.61 -23.61 0.95
CA CYS A 139 -11.65 -25.05 0.92
C CYS A 139 -12.27 -25.56 -0.40
N ALA A 140 -11.47 -26.27 -1.21
CA ALA A 140 -11.92 -26.80 -2.50
C ALA A 140 -13.10 -27.80 -2.38
N THR A 141 -13.13 -28.60 -1.30
CA THR A 141 -14.14 -29.64 -1.11
C THR A 141 -15.36 -29.19 -0.30
N ASN A 142 -15.22 -28.16 0.54
CA ASN A 142 -16.32 -27.58 1.30
C ASN A 142 -16.33 -26.07 1.08
N LYS A 143 -17.10 -25.62 0.09
CA LYS A 143 -17.18 -24.22 -0.35
C LYS A 143 -17.76 -23.26 0.70
N GLN A 144 -18.12 -23.74 1.89
CA GLN A 144 -18.61 -22.93 3.01
C GLN A 144 -17.48 -22.48 3.95
N LEU A 145 -16.25 -22.97 3.74
CA LEU A 145 -15.11 -22.76 4.62
C LEU A 145 -14.04 -21.86 4.00
N ILE A 146 -13.60 -20.88 4.80
CA ILE A 146 -12.30 -20.22 4.64
C ILE A 146 -11.29 -20.96 5.51
N LEU A 147 -10.11 -21.28 4.98
CA LEU A 147 -9.05 -22.00 5.67
C LEU A 147 -8.03 -21.01 6.23
N VAL A 148 -7.92 -20.97 7.56
CA VAL A 148 -6.95 -20.12 8.26
C VAL A 148 -5.80 -20.99 8.78
N PRO A 149 -4.57 -20.84 8.27
CA PRO A 149 -3.44 -21.66 8.72
C PRO A 149 -3.08 -21.38 10.19
N LYS A 150 -2.93 -22.42 11.01
CA LYS A 150 -2.53 -22.28 12.43
C LYS A 150 -1.17 -21.63 12.60
N LYS A 151 -0.27 -21.82 11.62
CA LYS A 151 1.05 -21.16 11.58
C LYS A 151 0.94 -19.63 11.51
N ASN A 152 -0.16 -19.10 10.97
CA ASN A 152 -0.43 -17.66 10.89
C ASN A 152 -1.08 -17.14 12.19
N LYS A 153 -0.63 -17.65 13.35
CA LYS A 153 -1.04 -17.15 14.65
C LYS A 153 -0.49 -15.73 14.83
N ILE A 154 -1.37 -14.80 15.18
CA ILE A 154 -1.00 -13.40 15.39
C ILE A 154 -0.06 -13.29 16.59
N SER A 155 1.06 -12.60 16.38
CA SER A 155 2.08 -12.31 17.38
C SER A 155 2.81 -11.02 17.02
N LEU A 156 3.79 -10.59 17.83
CA LEU A 156 4.60 -9.41 17.50
C LEU A 156 5.32 -9.54 16.14
N LYS A 157 5.65 -10.77 15.71
CA LYS A 157 6.26 -11.04 14.39
C LYS A 157 5.33 -10.68 13.22
N THR A 158 4.02 -10.73 13.45
CA THR A 158 2.99 -10.46 12.43
C THR A 158 3.11 -9.04 11.86
N LYS A 159 3.67 -8.08 12.60
CA LYS A 159 3.98 -6.76 12.04
C LYS A 159 4.88 -6.85 10.80
N GLY A 160 5.92 -7.69 10.85
CA GLY A 160 6.83 -7.92 9.73
C GLY A 160 6.15 -8.63 8.57
N GLU A 161 5.31 -9.64 8.87
CA GLU A 161 4.54 -10.39 7.89
C GLU A 161 3.56 -9.49 7.13
N PHE A 162 2.86 -8.58 7.83
CA PHE A 162 1.97 -7.60 7.22
C PHE A 162 2.71 -6.57 6.37
N HIS A 163 3.91 -6.15 6.79
CA HIS A 163 4.78 -5.31 5.95
C HIS A 163 5.18 -6.04 4.66
N GLU A 164 5.54 -7.32 4.75
CA GLU A 164 5.87 -8.14 3.58
C GLU A 164 4.67 -8.32 2.66
N LEU A 165 3.50 -8.59 3.25
CA LEU A 165 2.25 -8.69 2.51
C LEU A 165 1.99 -7.39 1.76
N CYS A 166 2.05 -6.23 2.41
CA CYS A 166 1.90 -4.96 1.72
C CYS A 166 2.97 -4.76 0.62
N ARG A 167 4.23 -5.16 0.82
CA ARG A 167 5.28 -5.06 -0.21
C ARG A 167 4.95 -5.85 -1.47
N GLY A 168 4.47 -7.09 -1.33
CA GLY A 168 4.08 -7.93 -2.47
C GLY A 168 3.04 -7.25 -3.37
N TYR A 169 2.13 -6.49 -2.78
CA TYR A 169 1.09 -5.73 -3.49
C TYR A 169 1.53 -4.33 -3.95
N LEU A 170 2.66 -3.83 -3.43
CA LEU A 170 3.28 -2.57 -3.83
C LEU A 170 4.41 -2.76 -4.87
N GLY A 171 4.79 -4.01 -5.17
CA GLY A 171 5.84 -4.39 -6.13
C GLY A 171 7.21 -4.65 -5.47
N ASN A 172 7.93 -5.66 -5.99
CA ASN A 172 9.34 -5.89 -5.67
C ASN A 172 10.19 -4.95 -6.53
N ALA A 173 10.93 -4.01 -5.93
CA ALA A 173 11.74 -3.07 -6.70
C ALA A 173 13.02 -3.75 -7.25
N THR A 174 12.89 -4.50 -8.34
CA THR A 174 14.04 -4.73 -9.22
C THR A 174 14.34 -3.43 -9.97
N LEU A 175 15.62 -3.08 -10.10
CA LEU A 175 16.03 -1.85 -10.79
C LEU A 175 16.25 -2.16 -12.26
N GLU A 176 15.41 -1.57 -13.12
CA GLU A 176 15.64 -1.60 -14.56
C GLU A 176 16.95 -0.88 -14.91
N ASP A 177 17.71 -1.43 -15.86
CA ASP A 177 18.89 -0.79 -16.43
C ASP A 177 18.46 0.08 -17.63
N ILE A 178 18.73 1.40 -17.56
CA ILE A 178 18.42 2.36 -18.61
C ILE A 178 19.71 2.99 -19.11
N PHE A 179 19.90 3.00 -20.43
CA PHE A 179 20.97 3.75 -21.08
C PHE A 179 20.45 5.08 -21.65
N ILE A 180 21.19 6.16 -21.37
CA ILE A 180 20.92 7.52 -21.87
C ILE A 180 22.11 7.96 -22.70
N ASN A 181 21.88 8.15 -24.00
CA ASN A 181 22.87 8.75 -24.87
C ASN A 181 22.84 10.29 -24.77
N SER A 182 23.89 10.98 -25.24
CA SER A 182 23.97 12.44 -25.19
C SER A 182 22.83 13.15 -25.95
N SER A 183 22.31 12.55 -27.03
CA SER A 183 21.21 13.13 -27.82
C SER A 183 19.83 13.00 -27.16
N GLU A 184 19.67 12.06 -26.24
CA GLU A 184 18.46 11.85 -25.43
C GLU A 184 18.51 12.63 -24.12
N GLY A 185 19.69 13.10 -23.73
CA GLY A 185 19.90 13.97 -22.58
C GLY A 185 19.42 15.40 -22.82
N LEU A 186 19.48 16.22 -21.77
CA LEU A 186 19.18 17.64 -21.91
C LEU A 186 20.37 18.32 -22.61
N PRO A 187 20.16 19.06 -23.72
CA PRO A 187 21.27 19.68 -24.42
C PRO A 187 21.91 20.76 -23.54
N VAL A 188 23.23 20.66 -23.33
CA VAL A 188 24.03 21.64 -22.60
C VAL A 188 24.90 22.39 -23.61
N HIS A 189 24.54 23.65 -23.86
CA HIS A 189 25.23 24.49 -24.84
C HIS A 189 26.32 25.33 -24.18
N LEU A 190 27.53 24.78 -24.09
CA LEU A 190 28.70 25.52 -23.59
C LEU A 190 29.07 26.67 -24.54
N GLY A 191 29.40 27.84 -23.99
CA GLY A 191 29.78 29.03 -24.76
C GLY A 191 28.62 29.72 -25.52
N SER A 192 27.39 29.24 -25.38
CA SER A 192 26.21 29.84 -26.02
C SER A 192 25.48 30.83 -25.10
N LYS A 193 24.64 31.70 -25.68
CA LYS A 193 23.70 32.55 -24.92
C LYS A 193 22.49 31.78 -24.37
N ILE A 194 22.30 30.51 -24.78
CA ILE A 194 21.17 29.70 -24.34
C ILE A 194 21.44 29.19 -22.92
N SER A 195 20.63 29.64 -21.97
CA SER A 195 20.76 29.18 -20.59
C SER A 195 20.23 27.76 -20.42
N LEU A 196 20.86 26.98 -19.54
CA LEU A 196 20.39 25.64 -19.15
C LEU A 196 18.93 25.64 -18.67
N LYS A 197 18.53 26.71 -17.97
CA LYS A 197 17.15 26.90 -17.52
C LYS A 197 16.16 26.96 -18.69
N SER A 198 16.51 27.66 -19.77
CA SER A 198 15.68 27.74 -20.97
C SER A 198 15.51 26.36 -21.58
N SER A 199 16.62 25.66 -21.84
CA SER A 199 16.59 24.31 -22.42
C SER A 199 15.79 23.34 -21.55
N ALA A 200 15.96 23.38 -20.23
CA ALA A 200 15.21 22.56 -19.29
C ALA A 200 13.70 22.87 -19.31
N TRP A 201 13.34 24.16 -19.40
CA TRP A 201 11.96 24.60 -19.47
C TRP A 201 11.31 24.20 -20.80
N ASP A 202 12.00 24.37 -21.92
CA ASP A 202 11.51 24.00 -23.25
C ASP A 202 11.27 22.49 -23.33
N PHE A 203 12.21 21.69 -22.82
CA PHE A 203 12.01 20.25 -22.64
C PHE A 203 10.79 19.96 -21.77
N TYR A 204 10.69 20.56 -20.59
CA TYR A 204 9.58 20.30 -19.66
C TYR A 204 8.22 20.73 -20.25
N LYS A 205 8.19 21.83 -20.98
CA LYS A 205 6.99 22.35 -21.65
C LYS A 205 6.53 21.38 -22.73
N ASN A 206 7.44 20.87 -23.56
CA ASN A 206 7.13 19.85 -24.55
C ASN A 206 6.66 18.55 -23.89
N TRP A 207 7.33 18.12 -22.82
CA TRP A 207 6.95 16.95 -22.05
C TRP A 207 5.56 17.10 -21.42
N ARG A 208 5.25 18.27 -20.87
CA ARG A 208 3.94 18.64 -20.34
C ARG A 208 2.86 18.68 -21.43
N ASN A 209 3.18 19.09 -22.64
CA ASN A 209 2.19 19.16 -23.73
C ASN A 209 1.74 17.76 -24.18
N GLN A 210 2.58 16.74 -24.03
CA GLN A 210 2.19 15.33 -24.21
C GLN A 210 1.23 14.88 -23.08
N GLY A 211 1.43 15.44 -21.88
CA GLY A 211 0.42 15.53 -20.83
C GLY A 211 0.19 14.27 -20.00
N ILE A 212 -0.03 13.12 -20.64
CA ILE A 212 -0.45 11.88 -19.98
C ILE A 212 0.40 10.71 -20.44
N TYR A 213 0.93 9.94 -19.48
CA TYR A 213 1.65 8.70 -19.71
C TYR A 213 0.91 7.53 -19.08
N ASN A 214 0.84 6.41 -19.79
CA ASN A 214 0.20 5.20 -19.29
C ASN A 214 1.27 4.24 -18.76
N HIS A 215 1.34 4.10 -17.44
CA HIS A 215 2.22 3.14 -16.79
C HIS A 215 1.44 1.85 -16.52
N GLN A 216 2.03 0.69 -16.82
CA GLN A 216 1.35 -0.61 -16.79
C GLN A 216 0.66 -0.91 -15.44
N LYS A 217 1.37 -0.74 -14.31
CA LYS A 217 0.81 -0.98 -12.97
C LYS A 217 0.11 0.23 -12.32
N LEU A 218 0.55 1.46 -12.63
CA LEU A 218 0.08 2.67 -11.93
C LEU A 218 -1.06 3.40 -12.66
N GLY A 219 -1.31 3.07 -13.93
CA GLY A 219 -2.25 3.78 -14.78
C GLY A 219 -1.72 5.12 -15.26
N LYS A 220 -2.61 6.12 -15.37
CA LYS A 220 -2.31 7.43 -15.93
C LYS A 220 -1.43 8.27 -14.99
N ILE A 221 -0.28 8.70 -15.49
CA ILE A 221 0.64 9.66 -14.86
C ILE A 221 0.57 10.98 -15.63
N TYR A 222 0.22 12.04 -14.91
CA TYR A 222 0.04 13.37 -15.47
C TYR A 222 1.32 14.22 -15.32
N ILE A 223 1.77 14.79 -16.43
CA ILE A 223 2.86 15.75 -16.47
C ILE A 223 2.26 17.15 -16.58
N ASN A 224 2.31 17.92 -15.48
CA ASN A 224 1.74 19.26 -15.41
C ASN A 224 2.72 20.24 -14.74
N GLY A 225 2.29 21.46 -14.42
CA GLY A 225 3.14 22.45 -13.75
C GLY A 225 3.54 22.13 -12.31
N MET A 226 3.07 21.02 -11.71
CA MET A 226 3.39 20.66 -10.32
C MET A 226 4.86 20.28 -10.17
N GLY A 227 5.37 19.38 -11.02
CA GLY A 227 6.77 18.93 -10.96
C GLY A 227 7.75 20.07 -11.15
N TRP A 228 7.53 20.93 -12.15
CA TRP A 228 8.35 22.12 -12.38
C TRP A 228 8.37 23.04 -11.15
N ARG A 229 7.20 23.45 -10.64
CA ARG A 229 7.11 24.31 -9.45
C ARG A 229 7.78 23.69 -8.23
N HIS A 230 7.68 22.37 -8.06
CA HIS A 230 8.36 21.68 -6.96
C HIS A 230 9.88 21.64 -7.13
N ILE A 231 10.37 21.39 -8.35
CA ILE A 231 11.79 21.40 -8.68
C ILE A 231 12.36 22.80 -8.49
N THR A 232 11.66 23.86 -8.91
CA THR A 232 12.16 25.24 -8.89
C THR A 232 11.67 26.05 -7.68
N ARG A 233 11.16 25.41 -6.62
CA ARG A 233 10.59 26.12 -5.47
C ARG A 233 11.62 26.99 -4.75
N ALA A 234 11.15 28.10 -4.18
CA ALA A 234 11.94 28.94 -3.30
C ALA A 234 12.55 28.11 -2.15
N GLY A 235 13.83 28.34 -1.84
CA GLY A 235 14.56 27.61 -0.80
C GLY A 235 15.22 26.29 -1.25
N ARG A 236 15.04 25.84 -2.50
CA ARG A 236 15.84 24.72 -3.05
C ARG A 236 17.18 25.26 -3.57
N GLY A 237 18.30 24.67 -3.13
CA GLY A 237 19.62 25.12 -3.57
C GLY A 237 19.83 24.95 -5.09
N ASN A 238 20.46 25.95 -5.72
CA ASN A 238 20.66 26.03 -7.18
C ASN A 238 21.27 24.76 -7.78
N GLN A 239 22.25 24.16 -7.11
CA GLN A 239 22.88 22.91 -7.56
C GLN A 239 21.87 21.74 -7.65
N ARG A 240 20.94 21.64 -6.68
CA ARG A 240 19.88 20.61 -6.69
C ARG A 240 18.87 20.86 -7.80
N ILE A 241 18.59 22.13 -8.10
CA ILE A 241 17.72 22.51 -9.22
C ILE A 241 18.36 22.07 -10.54
N VAL A 242 19.62 22.46 -10.76
CA VAL A 242 20.42 22.09 -11.95
C VAL A 242 20.48 20.58 -12.12
N ALA A 243 20.81 19.83 -11.07
CA ALA A 243 20.83 18.37 -11.12
C ALA A 243 19.47 17.78 -11.49
N SER A 244 18.37 18.33 -10.97
CA SER A 244 17.02 17.86 -11.30
C SER A 244 16.66 18.17 -12.76
N TRP A 245 17.10 19.32 -13.30
CA TRP A 245 16.88 19.69 -14.71
C TRP A 245 17.58 18.73 -15.67
N LEU A 246 18.86 18.41 -15.41
CA LEU A 246 19.63 17.47 -16.23
C LEU A 246 19.01 16.06 -16.26
N LEU A 247 18.22 15.71 -15.24
CA LEU A 247 17.54 14.42 -15.13
C LEU A 247 16.11 14.41 -15.68
N LEU A 248 15.58 15.51 -16.23
CA LEU A 248 14.22 15.52 -16.78
C LEU A 248 14.01 14.52 -17.92
N PRO A 249 14.93 14.38 -18.90
CA PRO A 249 14.78 13.36 -19.94
C PRO A 249 14.88 11.93 -19.40
N VAL A 250 15.73 11.75 -18.39
CA VAL A 250 15.85 10.48 -17.66
C VAL A 250 14.55 10.14 -16.93
N ALA A 251 13.90 11.12 -16.30
CA ALA A 251 12.64 10.95 -15.60
C ALA A 251 11.53 10.49 -16.54
N ARG A 252 11.46 11.05 -17.74
CA ARG A 252 10.54 10.62 -18.80
C ARG A 252 10.73 9.15 -19.13
N LYS A 253 11.96 8.73 -19.45
CA LYS A 253 12.28 7.33 -19.76
C LYS A 253 11.98 6.38 -18.61
N ILE A 254 12.29 6.77 -17.37
CA ILE A 254 11.92 5.97 -16.19
C ILE A 254 10.42 5.76 -16.13
N ILE A 255 9.62 6.82 -16.29
CA ILE A 255 8.15 6.72 -16.27
C ILE A 255 7.61 5.79 -17.36
N GLU A 256 8.26 5.76 -18.52
CA GLU A 256 7.86 4.92 -19.67
C GLU A 256 8.27 3.45 -19.51
N ILE A 257 9.44 3.17 -18.94
CA ILE A 257 10.06 1.83 -18.98
C ILE A 257 9.81 1.04 -17.69
N THR A 258 9.93 1.69 -16.53
CA THR A 258 9.94 0.97 -15.25
C THR A 258 8.59 0.34 -14.95
N GLN A 259 8.59 -0.93 -14.54
CA GLN A 259 7.38 -1.65 -14.20
C GLN A 259 7.06 -1.63 -12.71
N ASP A 260 8.10 -1.57 -11.88
CA ASP A 260 7.99 -1.61 -10.43
C ASP A 260 8.10 -0.22 -9.81
N PHE A 261 7.45 -0.08 -8.65
CA PHE A 261 7.43 1.17 -7.91
C PHE A 261 7.52 0.90 -6.42
N LYS A 262 7.80 1.96 -5.65
CA LYS A 262 7.87 1.92 -4.19
C LYS A 262 7.05 3.05 -3.60
N VAL A 263 6.13 2.76 -2.68
CA VAL A 263 5.47 3.82 -1.88
C VAL A 263 6.44 4.37 -0.84
N LEU A 264 6.44 5.69 -0.68
CA LEU A 264 7.29 6.43 0.26
C LEU A 264 6.52 6.78 1.53
N ASP A 265 7.23 6.86 2.65
CA ASP A 265 6.70 7.01 4.03
C ASP A 265 6.09 8.40 4.34
N ARG A 266 5.56 9.13 3.34
CA ARG A 266 4.91 10.45 3.53
C ARG A 266 3.46 10.37 3.09
N ILE A 267 2.55 10.30 4.06
CA ILE A 267 1.14 10.05 3.79
C ILE A 267 0.29 11.06 4.56
N ASP A 268 -0.68 11.63 3.85
CA ASP A 268 -1.72 12.51 4.37
C ASP A 268 -3.06 11.83 4.11
N ILE A 269 -3.74 11.41 5.18
CA ILE A 269 -5.07 10.78 5.11
C ILE A 269 -6.08 11.81 5.60
N LYS A 270 -7.06 12.13 4.75
CA LYS A 270 -8.17 13.03 5.10
C LYS A 270 -9.49 12.35 4.83
N GLN A 271 -10.32 12.26 5.87
CA GLN A 271 -11.72 11.91 5.71
C GLN A 271 -12.46 13.10 5.08
N ARG A 272 -13.23 12.85 4.02
CA ARG A 272 -14.12 13.87 3.46
C ARG A 272 -15.40 13.89 4.30
N SER A 273 -16.05 15.06 4.34
CA SER A 273 -17.32 15.31 5.04
C SER A 273 -18.42 14.31 4.72
N ASP A 274 -18.35 13.69 3.53
CA ASP A 274 -19.28 12.67 3.08
C ASP A 274 -18.80 11.32 3.64
N LEU A 275 -19.56 10.79 4.61
CA LEU A 275 -19.20 9.75 5.59
C LEU A 275 -18.53 8.46 5.08
N ASN A 276 -18.44 8.21 3.76
CA ASN A 276 -17.91 6.98 3.18
C ASN A 276 -16.74 7.19 2.20
N ARG A 277 -16.12 8.37 2.19
CA ARG A 277 -14.99 8.66 1.29
C ARG A 277 -13.71 9.03 2.03
N VAL A 278 -12.64 8.30 1.72
CA VAL A 278 -11.30 8.51 2.29
C VAL A 278 -10.37 9.00 1.18
N LEU A 279 -9.81 10.20 1.35
CA LEU A 279 -8.77 10.73 0.48
C LEU A 279 -7.39 10.43 1.08
N ILE A 280 -6.58 9.68 0.34
CA ILE A 280 -5.22 9.34 0.71
C ILE A 280 -4.27 10.03 -0.25
N ARG A 281 -3.36 10.85 0.27
CA ARG A 281 -2.24 11.41 -0.49
C ARG A 281 -0.96 10.73 -0.07
N ASP A 282 -0.23 10.18 -1.01
CA ASP A 282 1.08 9.59 -0.77
C ASP A 282 2.06 9.92 -1.91
N TYR A 283 3.29 9.45 -1.78
CA TYR A 283 4.31 9.59 -2.80
C TYR A 283 4.81 8.22 -3.24
N ILE A 284 5.04 8.06 -4.53
CA ILE A 284 5.61 6.87 -5.13
C ILE A 284 6.99 7.20 -5.69
N ALA A 285 7.93 6.27 -5.57
CA ALA A 285 9.22 6.28 -6.22
C ALA A 285 9.27 5.25 -7.34
N LEU A 286 9.63 5.70 -8.55
CA LEU A 286 10.14 4.85 -9.62
C LEU A 286 11.66 4.93 -9.61
N ARG A 287 12.35 3.81 -9.74
CA ARG A 287 13.81 3.74 -9.67
C ARG A 287 14.37 2.94 -10.82
N ALA A 288 15.47 3.43 -11.37
CA ALA A 288 16.24 2.73 -12.39
C ALA A 288 17.74 2.94 -12.15
N LYS A 289 18.55 1.97 -12.57
CA LYS A 289 19.99 2.14 -12.71
C LYS A 289 20.25 2.75 -14.08
N VAL A 290 20.78 3.96 -14.09
CA VAL A 290 20.94 4.75 -15.31
C VAL A 290 22.42 4.84 -15.65
N SER A 291 22.76 4.47 -16.87
CA SER A 291 24.08 4.63 -17.45
C SER A 291 24.07 5.76 -18.49
N PHE A 292 25.15 6.53 -18.52
CA PHE A 292 25.33 7.67 -19.42
C PHE A 292 26.59 7.44 -20.24
N ASN A 293 26.63 7.90 -21.49
CA ASN A 293 27.84 7.88 -22.31
C ASN A 293 28.79 9.06 -22.04
N TYR A 294 28.37 10.04 -21.24
CA TYR A 294 29.14 11.26 -20.95
C TYR A 294 29.49 11.43 -19.45
N ARG A 295 29.06 10.51 -18.58
CA ARG A 295 29.35 10.53 -17.14
C ARG A 295 29.08 9.17 -16.49
N ASP A 296 29.40 9.07 -15.20
CA ASP A 296 29.19 7.86 -14.43
C ASP A 296 27.72 7.45 -14.29
N SER A 297 27.52 6.13 -14.23
CA SER A 297 26.23 5.53 -13.91
C SER A 297 25.76 5.87 -12.49
N SER A 298 24.46 6.05 -12.32
CA SER A 298 23.84 6.34 -11.04
C SER A 298 22.47 5.70 -10.90
N ILE A 299 21.99 5.56 -9.67
CA ILE A 299 20.60 5.17 -9.42
C ILE A 299 19.76 6.44 -9.38
N VAL A 300 18.83 6.56 -10.31
CA VAL A 300 17.94 7.72 -10.41
C VAL A 300 16.57 7.36 -9.85
N GLN A 301 16.03 8.25 -9.05
CA GLN A 301 14.70 8.11 -8.46
C GLN A 301 13.78 9.23 -8.96
N VAL A 302 12.68 8.82 -9.59
CA VAL A 302 11.56 9.69 -9.95
C VAL A 302 10.50 9.60 -8.86
N ILE A 303 10.02 10.75 -8.40
CA ILE A 303 8.96 10.87 -7.42
C ILE A 303 7.67 11.25 -8.13
N LEU A 304 6.63 10.46 -7.89
CA LEU A 304 5.26 10.77 -8.25
C LEU A 304 4.51 11.14 -6.98
N LYS A 305 3.67 12.18 -7.05
CA LYS A 305 2.65 12.44 -6.03
C LYS A 305 1.40 11.70 -6.45
N ARG A 306 0.79 10.96 -5.54
CA ARG A 306 -0.45 10.23 -5.80
C ARG A 306 -1.56 10.68 -4.85
N GLU A 307 -2.75 10.84 -5.39
CA GLU A 307 -3.98 11.02 -4.62
C GLU A 307 -4.96 9.91 -4.99
N ARG A 308 -5.43 9.17 -3.99
CA ARG A 308 -6.40 8.08 -4.11
C ARG A 308 -7.65 8.44 -3.34
N LEU A 309 -8.79 8.42 -4.02
CA LEU A 309 -10.10 8.55 -3.41
C LEU A 309 -10.71 7.17 -3.32
N TYR A 310 -10.87 6.69 -2.09
CA TYR A 310 -11.59 5.46 -1.81
C TYR A 310 -13.01 5.76 -1.40
N ASP A 311 -13.94 4.99 -1.94
CA ASP A 311 -15.28 4.82 -1.41
C ASP A 311 -15.29 3.48 -0.68
N VAL A 312 -15.71 3.49 0.59
CA VAL A 312 -15.68 2.29 1.44
C VAL A 312 -16.46 1.14 0.79
N ASN A 313 -17.51 1.45 0.03
CA ASN A 313 -18.36 0.46 -0.61
C ASN A 313 -17.81 0.03 -1.98
N ASN A 314 -17.31 0.98 -2.77
CA ASN A 314 -16.97 0.72 -4.18
C ASN A 314 -15.47 0.56 -4.43
N GLY A 315 -14.64 0.62 -3.37
CA GLY A 315 -13.18 0.53 -3.48
C GLY A 315 -12.57 1.82 -4.03
N LEU A 316 -11.55 1.69 -4.88
CA LEU A 316 -10.85 2.84 -5.45
C LEU A 316 -11.73 3.54 -6.51
N VAL A 317 -12.27 4.70 -6.18
CA VAL A 317 -13.10 5.50 -7.12
C VAL A 317 -12.24 6.25 -8.10
N ASN A 318 -11.18 6.89 -7.61
CA ASN A 318 -10.30 7.71 -8.44
C ASN A 318 -8.87 7.65 -7.94
N GLN A 319 -7.94 7.63 -8.87
CA GLN A 319 -6.52 7.72 -8.63
C GLN A 319 -5.89 8.69 -9.61
N ASN A 320 -5.22 9.71 -9.07
CA ASN A 320 -4.43 10.66 -9.84
C ASN A 320 -2.96 10.56 -9.44
N LEU A 321 -2.07 10.45 -10.43
CA LEU A 321 -0.63 10.48 -10.24
C LEU A 321 -0.03 11.65 -11.01
N TRP A 322 0.84 12.42 -10.36
CA TRP A 322 1.55 13.52 -11.00
C TRP A 322 3.04 13.36 -10.85
N PHE A 323 3.80 13.67 -11.90
CA PHE A 323 5.24 13.87 -11.75
C PHE A 323 5.53 14.98 -10.74
N TYR A 324 6.37 14.69 -9.75
CA TYR A 324 6.66 15.58 -8.64
C TYR A 324 8.13 16.00 -8.57
N SER A 325 9.07 15.06 -8.70
CA SER A 325 10.51 15.39 -8.71
C SER A 325 11.35 14.27 -9.30
N VAL A 326 12.63 14.55 -9.54
CA VAL A 326 13.64 13.56 -9.93
C VAL A 326 14.98 13.92 -9.28
N PHE A 327 15.74 12.92 -8.84
CA PHE A 327 17.08 13.09 -8.31
C PHE A 327 17.88 11.78 -8.31
N GLU A 328 19.20 11.89 -8.19
CA GLU A 328 20.08 10.73 -8.00
C GLU A 328 20.08 10.31 -6.53
N LEU A 329 19.91 9.02 -6.27
CA LEU A 329 20.21 8.46 -4.97
C LEU A 329 21.73 8.46 -4.81
N ARG A 330 22.22 9.12 -3.76
CA ARG A 330 23.63 9.02 -3.40
C ARG A 330 23.94 7.55 -3.12
N ARG A 331 25.06 7.04 -3.67
CA ARG A 331 25.72 5.86 -3.10
C ARG A 331 25.93 6.19 -1.62
N GLY A 332 25.21 5.53 -0.74
CA GLY A 332 25.11 5.93 0.66
C GLY A 332 26.49 5.94 1.32
N ARG A 333 26.62 6.75 2.39
CA ARG A 333 27.22 6.16 3.58
C ARG A 333 26.37 4.93 3.90
N VAL A 334 27.01 3.78 3.91
CA VAL A 334 26.51 2.56 4.54
C VAL A 334 26.05 2.96 5.95
N GLN A 335 24.78 2.73 6.25
CA GLN A 335 24.27 2.72 7.62
C GLN A 335 24.27 1.29 8.12
#